data_AF-A0A517ZJW6-F1
#
_entry.id   AF-A0A517ZJW6-F1
#
_cell.length_a   1.000
_cell.length_b   1.000
_cell.length_c   1.000
_cell.angle_alpha   90.00
_cell.angle_beta   90.00
_cell.angle_gamma   90.00
#
_symmetry.space_group_name_H-M   'P 1'
#
loop_
_entity.id
_entity.type
_entity.pdbx_description
1 polymer ?
#
loop_
_entity_poly.entity_id
_entity_poly.type
_entity_poly.pdbx_seq_one_letter_code
_entity_poly.pdbx_strand_id
1 'polypeptide(L)'
;MHRHPIVIACLILIASWLLIDAATVKAGDGDPLAIRTWPSGMVSLESLWGFHVVINPDGDALKQLPRAPDQTVSTSETIDHFLTRKPNATKATWIPAAEFTEKDPHAIHIKTLPSKSVSANPLLLEVDGTRLVFMPDGCLASPADVPINDIKSADLLVLSTDNPWRLTDPRVIALMKSIAPRLVLLNQFGASQLEIAEAFGKSIGAKEAVTLVDHNTLAVSQSRKPKYQTQVVVLDDSPWQMPDELATLFTKMEKSNMDSQKVFAKLSPQQLNFRPGNGTHTPRWNTEHMMGRQLLFFSQIYHAQNPAIPVMDLNPKQMPPDYVAAHPDWDGREEARQTQRVSEFTRRFAYLLEGLNLDEKAPGSRWTPRRLLKQMEDHYKEHTANTVKKFDLPDWPKNE
;
A
#
# COMPACT_ATOMS: atom_id res chain seq x y z
N MET A 1 -23.62 17.97 69.23
CA MET A 1 -24.17 17.88 67.86
C MET A 1 -23.11 18.37 66.90
N HIS A 2 -23.02 17.67 65.76
CA HIS A 2 -22.22 17.94 64.55
C HIS A 2 -20.73 17.57 64.56
N ARG A 3 -20.49 16.56 63.71
CA ARG A 3 -19.24 15.90 63.31
C ARG A 3 -18.57 16.75 62.23
N HIS A 4 -17.24 16.73 62.16
CA HIS A 4 -16.50 16.57 60.90
C HIS A 4 -15.10 16.00 61.19
N PRO A 5 -14.68 14.91 60.50
CA PRO A 5 -13.31 14.41 60.58
C PRO A 5 -12.40 15.16 59.58
N ILE A 6 -11.22 15.55 60.04
CA ILE A 6 -10.13 16.07 59.21
C ILE A 6 -9.43 14.87 58.57
N VAL A 7 -9.58 14.71 57.25
CA VAL A 7 -8.80 13.78 56.45
C VAL A 7 -7.57 14.54 55.93
N ILE A 8 -6.40 14.19 56.46
CA ILE A 8 -5.10 14.61 55.92
C ILE A 8 -4.81 13.71 54.72
N ALA A 9 -4.88 14.28 53.51
CA ALA A 9 -4.51 13.60 52.27
C ALA A 9 -3.08 14.01 51.86
N CYS A 10 -2.23 13.00 51.65
CA CYS A 10 -0.84 13.12 51.25
C CYS A 10 -0.67 13.83 49.89
N LEU A 11 0.18 14.85 49.88
CA LEU A 11 0.83 15.38 48.69
C LEU A 11 1.89 14.37 48.21
N ILE A 12 1.66 13.73 47.06
CA ILE A 12 2.71 13.09 46.28
C ILE A 12 2.80 13.86 44.95
N LEU A 13 3.81 14.73 44.86
CA LEU A 13 4.25 15.37 43.62
C LEU A 13 5.03 14.32 42.80
N ILE A 14 4.36 13.63 41.89
CA ILE A 14 5.03 12.88 40.82
C ILE A 14 5.14 13.83 39.63
N ALA A 15 6.33 14.43 39.47
CA ALA A 15 6.71 15.12 38.25
C ALA A 15 7.01 14.08 37.17
N SER A 16 5.95 13.61 36.51
CA SER A 16 6.06 12.79 35.30
C SER A 16 6.49 13.68 34.15
N TRP A 17 7.77 13.62 33.78
CA TRP A 17 8.24 14.06 32.47
C TRP A 17 7.57 13.17 31.42
N LEU A 18 6.41 13.60 30.92
CA LEU A 18 5.83 13.10 29.69
C LEU A 18 6.76 13.55 28.56
N LEU A 19 7.71 12.69 28.21
CA LEU A 19 8.28 12.65 26.87
C LEU A 19 7.10 12.42 25.93
N ILE A 20 6.57 13.51 25.38
CA ILE A 20 5.67 13.48 24.24
C ILE A 20 6.56 13.05 23.08
N ASP A 21 6.70 11.74 22.89
CA ASP A 21 7.07 11.21 21.59
C ASP A 21 5.99 11.70 20.63
N ALA A 22 6.31 12.75 19.87
CA ALA A 22 5.56 13.07 18.66
C ALA A 22 5.53 11.77 17.86
N ALA A 23 4.35 11.19 17.73
CA ALA A 23 4.14 10.00 16.92
C ALA A 23 4.51 10.36 15.48
N THR A 24 5.79 10.21 15.14
CA THR A 24 6.25 10.17 13.76
C THR A 24 5.43 9.07 13.11
N VAL A 25 4.72 9.40 12.03
CA VAL A 25 4.06 8.42 11.17
C VAL A 25 5.14 7.46 10.68
N LYS A 26 5.36 6.39 11.44
CA LYS A 26 6.07 5.20 10.99
C LYS A 26 5.05 4.43 10.16
N ALA A 27 5.47 3.87 9.02
CA ALA A 27 4.70 2.81 8.38
C ALA A 27 4.28 1.82 9.47
N GLY A 28 3.00 1.48 9.50
CA GLY A 28 2.61 0.29 10.22
C GLY A 28 3.21 -0.89 9.47
N ASP A 29 3.94 -1.74 10.17
CA ASP A 29 4.15 -3.12 9.74
C ASP A 29 2.84 -3.67 9.14
N GLY A 30 2.82 -3.94 7.83
CA GLY A 30 1.66 -4.50 7.12
C GLY A 30 0.78 -3.56 6.29
N ASP A 31 1.28 -2.41 5.83
CA ASP A 31 0.59 -1.66 4.77
C ASP A 31 0.43 -2.52 3.49
N PRO A 32 -0.69 -2.41 2.74
CA PRO A 32 -0.98 -3.31 1.64
C PRO A 32 -0.22 -2.90 0.37
N LEU A 33 0.39 -3.89 -0.27
CA LEU A 33 0.97 -3.83 -1.60
C LEU A 33 -0.05 -4.35 -2.62
N ALA A 34 -0.10 -3.75 -3.80
CA ALA A 34 -0.72 -4.37 -4.96
C ALA A 34 0.35 -5.06 -5.80
N ILE A 35 0.19 -6.37 -5.96
CA ILE A 35 0.99 -7.18 -6.87
C ILE A 35 0.15 -7.46 -8.10
N ARG A 36 0.72 -7.21 -9.28
CA ARG A 36 0.02 -7.39 -10.55
C ARG A 36 0.79 -8.25 -11.51
N THR A 37 0.09 -9.18 -12.14
CA THR A 37 0.58 -9.93 -13.31
C THR A 37 0.25 -9.18 -14.58
N TRP A 38 1.06 -9.37 -15.60
CA TRP A 38 0.89 -8.76 -16.90
C TRP A 38 1.32 -9.76 -17.99
N PRO A 39 0.96 -9.52 -19.26
CA PRO A 39 1.40 -10.36 -20.36
C PRO A 39 2.92 -10.56 -20.38
N SER A 40 3.36 -11.66 -20.99
CA SER A 40 4.78 -12.05 -21.07
C SER A 40 5.46 -12.32 -19.71
N GLY A 41 4.67 -12.50 -18.64
CA GLY A 41 5.18 -12.79 -17.30
C GLY A 41 5.79 -11.60 -16.56
N MET A 42 5.57 -10.39 -17.06
CA MET A 42 5.92 -9.17 -16.35
C MET A 42 5.08 -9.08 -15.06
N VAL A 43 5.71 -8.65 -13.97
CA VAL A 43 5.02 -8.43 -12.69
C VAL A 43 5.30 -7.02 -12.21
N SER A 44 4.29 -6.33 -11.68
CA SER A 44 4.48 -5.06 -11.02
C SER A 44 4.05 -5.07 -9.56
N LEU A 45 4.70 -4.23 -8.77
CA LEU A 45 4.42 -4.01 -7.36
C LEU A 45 4.18 -2.54 -7.14
N GLU A 46 3.12 -2.20 -6.41
CA GLU A 46 2.82 -0.83 -6.02
C GLU A 46 2.53 -0.70 -4.52
N SER A 47 3.29 0.15 -3.81
CA SER A 47 3.14 0.35 -2.36
C SER A 47 2.15 1.47 -2.00
N LEU A 48 1.77 1.57 -0.72
CA LEU A 48 0.93 2.68 -0.23
C LEU A 48 1.63 4.04 -0.39
N TRP A 49 2.96 4.06 -0.34
CA TRP A 49 3.79 5.26 -0.54
C TRP A 49 3.95 5.68 -1.99
N GLY A 50 3.31 4.95 -2.91
CA GLY A 50 3.32 5.27 -4.33
C GLY A 50 4.64 4.93 -5.00
N PHE A 51 5.42 3.98 -4.47
CA PHE A 51 6.50 3.38 -5.24
C PHE A 51 5.94 2.32 -6.17
N HIS A 52 6.34 2.35 -7.44
CA HIS A 52 5.95 1.38 -8.47
C HIS A 52 7.18 0.74 -9.10
N VAL A 53 7.33 -0.57 -8.90
CA VAL A 53 8.44 -1.37 -9.43
C VAL A 53 7.89 -2.38 -10.42
N VAL A 54 8.58 -2.56 -11.55
CA VAL A 54 8.26 -3.57 -12.56
C VAL A 54 9.41 -4.56 -12.69
N ILE A 55 9.10 -5.86 -12.61
CA ILE A 55 10.03 -6.97 -12.73
C ILE A 55 9.87 -7.60 -14.11
N ASN A 56 10.99 -7.84 -14.78
CA ASN A 56 11.07 -8.39 -16.15
C ASN A 56 10.17 -7.61 -17.12
N PRO A 57 10.47 -6.32 -17.36
CA PRO A 57 9.63 -5.48 -18.21
C PRO A 57 9.54 -6.00 -19.65
N ASP A 58 8.34 -6.01 -20.21
CA ASP A 58 8.08 -6.29 -21.62
C ASP A 58 7.54 -5.02 -22.32
N GLY A 59 8.04 -4.71 -23.52
CA GLY A 59 7.77 -3.44 -24.19
C GLY A 59 6.29 -3.18 -24.49
N ASP A 60 5.49 -4.21 -24.77
CA ASP A 60 4.07 -4.07 -25.03
C ASP A 60 3.25 -4.08 -23.75
N ALA A 61 3.62 -4.94 -22.78
CA ALA A 61 2.97 -4.98 -21.48
C ALA A 61 3.18 -3.66 -20.69
N LEU A 62 4.34 -3.01 -20.80
CA LEU A 62 4.63 -1.72 -20.18
C LEU A 62 3.62 -0.62 -20.56
N LYS A 63 3.06 -0.67 -21.78
CA LYS A 63 2.08 0.32 -22.26
C LYS A 63 0.73 0.21 -21.57
N GLN A 64 0.46 -0.93 -20.92
CA GLN A 64 -0.80 -1.20 -20.21
C GLN A 64 -0.76 -0.75 -18.75
N LEU A 65 0.42 -0.34 -18.25
CA LEU A 65 0.56 0.13 -16.88
C LEU A 65 -0.27 1.40 -16.64
N PRO A 66 -0.90 1.55 -15.46
CA PRO A 66 -1.70 2.73 -15.13
C PRO A 66 -0.87 4.02 -15.05
N ARG A 67 0.44 3.89 -14.82
CA ARG A 67 1.44 4.96 -14.85
C ARG A 67 2.83 4.39 -15.08
N ALA A 68 3.78 5.26 -15.44
CA ALA A 68 5.18 4.88 -15.55
C ALA A 68 5.72 4.32 -14.21
N PRO A 69 6.58 3.28 -14.24
CA PRO A 69 7.24 2.77 -13.06
C PRO A 69 8.29 3.75 -12.56
N ASP A 70 8.51 3.75 -11.24
CA ASP A 70 9.61 4.47 -10.62
C ASP A 70 10.93 3.72 -10.84
N GLN A 71 10.88 2.40 -10.96
CA GLN A 71 12.03 1.56 -11.32
C GLN A 71 11.59 0.29 -12.07
N THR A 72 12.41 -0.13 -13.04
CA THR A 72 12.32 -1.46 -13.67
C THR A 72 13.53 -2.30 -13.27
N VAL A 73 13.34 -3.60 -13.07
CA VAL A 73 14.40 -4.55 -12.70
C VAL A 73 14.27 -5.84 -13.50
N SER A 74 15.39 -6.50 -13.79
CA SER A 74 15.40 -7.82 -14.44
C SER A 74 15.99 -8.90 -13.53
N THR A 75 15.42 -10.10 -13.59
CA THR A 75 15.99 -11.30 -12.96
C THR A 75 17.34 -11.72 -13.56
N SER A 76 17.71 -11.20 -14.73
CA SER A 76 19.04 -11.39 -15.34
C SER A 76 20.11 -10.45 -14.79
N GLU A 77 19.74 -9.48 -13.96
CA GLU A 77 20.65 -8.48 -13.39
C GLU A 77 21.07 -8.84 -11.96
N THR A 78 22.24 -8.36 -11.55
CA THR A 78 22.66 -8.39 -10.14
C THR A 78 22.33 -7.05 -9.51
N ILE A 79 21.43 -7.06 -8.55
CA ILE A 79 20.84 -5.89 -7.93
C ILE A 79 20.98 -6.03 -6.41
N ASP A 80 21.43 -4.97 -5.75
CA ASP A 80 21.28 -4.80 -4.30
C ASP A 80 21.09 -3.31 -4.04
N HIS A 81 19.83 -2.85 -4.01
CA HIS A 81 19.48 -1.44 -4.04
C HIS A 81 18.21 -1.12 -3.25
N PHE A 82 18.08 0.14 -2.86
CA PHE A 82 16.86 0.72 -2.29
C PHE A 82 16.24 1.70 -3.28
N LEU A 83 14.92 1.59 -3.48
CA LEU A 83 14.09 2.65 -4.03
C LEU A 83 13.48 3.42 -2.86
N THR A 84 13.83 4.69 -2.72
CA THR A 84 13.42 5.54 -1.59
C THR A 84 13.04 6.94 -2.08
N ARG A 85 12.37 7.73 -1.24
CA ARG A 85 12.10 9.14 -1.50
C ARG A 85 11.91 9.90 -0.20
N LYS A 86 12.85 10.81 0.09
CA LYS A 86 12.72 11.76 1.20
C LYS A 86 11.43 12.58 1.09
N PRO A 87 10.81 12.96 2.22
CA PRO A 87 9.74 13.95 2.21
C PRO A 87 10.13 15.22 1.44
N ASN A 88 9.15 15.83 0.75
CA ASN A 88 9.33 17.00 -0.11
C ASN A 88 10.22 16.78 -1.36
N ALA A 89 10.91 15.64 -1.50
CA ALA A 89 11.66 15.34 -2.72
C ALA A 89 10.70 15.10 -3.89
N THR A 90 11.06 15.59 -5.07
CA THR A 90 10.21 15.56 -6.25
C THR A 90 10.09 14.18 -6.88
N LYS A 91 11.14 13.35 -6.78
CA LYS A 91 11.24 12.03 -7.40
C LYS A 91 11.87 11.01 -6.44
N ALA A 92 11.50 9.74 -6.62
CA ALA A 92 12.20 8.64 -5.99
C ALA A 92 13.65 8.53 -6.49
N THR A 93 14.50 7.92 -5.68
CA THR A 93 15.91 7.68 -5.94
C THR A 93 16.23 6.20 -5.80
N TRP A 94 17.00 5.69 -6.75
CA TRP A 94 17.52 4.33 -6.77
C TRP A 94 18.96 4.35 -6.26
N ILE A 95 19.20 3.76 -5.10
CA ILE A 95 20.47 3.89 -4.37
C ILE A 95 21.04 2.50 -4.12
N PRO A 96 22.31 2.22 -4.45
CA PRO A 96 22.96 0.96 -4.07
C PRO A 96 22.87 0.71 -2.56
N ALA A 97 22.61 -0.53 -2.14
CA ALA A 97 22.47 -0.86 -0.72
C ALA A 97 23.71 -0.51 0.11
N ALA A 98 24.91 -0.59 -0.49
CA ALA A 98 26.16 -0.19 0.15
C ALA A 98 26.25 1.33 0.43
N GLU A 99 25.49 2.15 -0.30
CA GLU A 99 25.46 3.62 -0.16
C GLU A 99 24.24 4.10 0.63
N PHE A 100 23.27 3.22 0.89
CA PHE A 100 22.07 3.55 1.63
C PHE A 100 22.34 3.58 3.15
N THR A 101 22.51 4.79 3.68
CA THR A 101 22.84 5.02 5.10
C THR A 101 21.64 5.46 5.95
N GLU A 102 20.51 5.74 5.31
CA GLU A 102 19.33 6.31 5.94
C GLU A 102 18.37 5.21 6.41
N LYS A 103 17.51 5.56 7.37
CA LYS A 103 16.39 4.71 7.76
C LYS A 103 15.11 5.27 7.15
N ASP A 104 14.72 4.72 6.00
CA ASP A 104 13.41 4.96 5.40
C ASP A 104 12.53 3.71 5.55
N PRO A 105 11.50 3.74 6.41
CA PRO A 105 10.61 2.59 6.60
C PRO A 105 9.76 2.25 5.38
N HIS A 106 9.72 3.14 4.38
CA HIS A 106 8.90 2.99 3.16
C HIS A 106 9.74 2.60 1.94
N ALA A 107 11.06 2.55 2.07
CA ALA A 107 11.93 2.19 0.97
C ALA A 107 11.69 0.73 0.54
N ILE A 108 11.76 0.48 -0.76
CA ILE A 108 11.75 -0.87 -1.31
C ILE A 108 13.18 -1.34 -1.44
N HIS A 109 13.57 -2.31 -0.63
CA HIS A 109 14.83 -3.02 -0.82
C HIS A 109 14.63 -4.11 -1.87
N ILE A 110 15.47 -4.13 -2.90
CA ILE A 110 15.44 -5.14 -3.95
C ILE A 110 16.83 -5.76 -4.06
N LYS A 111 16.87 -7.08 -3.92
CA LYS A 111 18.11 -7.84 -3.91
C LYS A 111 18.03 -9.08 -4.77
N THR A 112 19.01 -9.28 -5.62
CA THR A 112 19.25 -10.52 -6.33
C THR A 112 19.79 -11.57 -5.37
N LEU A 113 19.15 -12.73 -5.34
CA LEU A 113 19.64 -13.87 -4.58
C LEU A 113 20.47 -14.76 -5.51
N PRO A 114 21.75 -15.03 -5.19
CA PRO A 114 22.61 -15.79 -6.08
C PRO A 114 22.07 -17.21 -6.24
N SER A 115 21.71 -17.56 -7.47
CA SER A 115 21.41 -18.92 -7.90
C SER A 115 22.52 -19.37 -8.85
N LYS A 116 22.83 -20.67 -8.87
CA LYS A 116 23.76 -21.21 -9.88
C LYS A 116 23.13 -21.34 -11.27
N SER A 117 21.86 -20.96 -11.41
CA SER A 117 21.20 -20.86 -12.71
C SER A 117 21.90 -19.84 -13.60
N VAL A 118 22.13 -20.20 -14.86
CA VAL A 118 22.99 -19.45 -15.79
C VAL A 118 22.26 -18.25 -16.42
N SER A 119 20.93 -18.20 -16.38
CA SER A 119 20.15 -17.19 -17.13
C SER A 119 19.37 -16.20 -16.27
N ALA A 120 18.96 -16.56 -15.05
CA ALA A 120 18.15 -15.70 -14.19
C ALA A 120 18.25 -16.10 -12.71
N ASN A 121 18.20 -15.10 -11.84
CA ASN A 121 18.26 -15.24 -10.39
C ASN A 121 16.92 -14.85 -9.74
N PRO A 122 16.57 -15.44 -8.59
CA PRO A 122 15.45 -14.95 -7.80
C PRO A 122 15.69 -13.52 -7.32
N LEU A 123 14.62 -12.73 -7.23
CA LEU A 123 14.65 -11.41 -6.59
C LEU A 123 13.92 -11.47 -5.26
N LEU A 124 14.54 -10.97 -4.20
CA LEU A 124 13.91 -10.67 -2.92
C LEU A 124 13.55 -9.19 -2.89
N LEU A 125 12.30 -8.87 -2.58
CA LEU A 125 11.81 -7.52 -2.36
C LEU A 125 11.31 -7.41 -0.92
N GLU A 126 11.75 -6.38 -0.21
CA GLU A 126 11.30 -6.07 1.15
C GLU A 126 10.77 -4.64 1.20
N VAL A 127 9.51 -4.49 1.60
CA VAL A 127 8.81 -3.19 1.65
C VAL A 127 7.66 -3.26 2.65
N ASP A 128 7.48 -2.22 3.46
CA ASP A 128 6.38 -2.09 4.44
C ASP A 128 6.22 -3.33 5.36
N GLY A 129 7.35 -3.96 5.72
CA GLY A 129 7.41 -5.18 6.54
C GLY A 129 7.08 -6.49 5.80
N THR A 130 6.75 -6.42 4.52
CA THR A 130 6.40 -7.57 3.67
C THR A 130 7.62 -8.09 2.92
N ARG A 131 7.78 -9.42 2.85
CA ARG A 131 8.84 -10.10 2.08
C ARG A 131 8.25 -10.80 0.86
N LEU A 132 8.65 -10.39 -0.33
CA LEU A 132 8.21 -10.95 -1.60
C LEU A 132 9.39 -11.57 -2.34
N VAL A 133 9.18 -12.73 -2.94
CA VAL A 133 10.21 -13.41 -3.73
C VAL A 133 9.66 -13.64 -5.13
N PHE A 134 10.35 -13.14 -6.15
CA PHE A 134 10.07 -13.47 -7.54
C PHE A 134 11.03 -14.57 -7.99
N MET A 135 10.49 -15.72 -8.42
CA MET A 135 11.25 -16.89 -8.84
C MET A 135 11.05 -17.14 -10.34
N PRO A 136 12.07 -16.89 -11.18
CA PRO A 136 11.99 -17.13 -12.63
C PRO A 136 12.07 -18.63 -12.97
N ASP A 137 11.62 -19.02 -14.17
CA ASP A 137 11.59 -20.43 -14.60
C ASP A 137 12.95 -21.12 -14.49
N GLY A 138 14.03 -20.41 -14.81
CA GLY A 138 15.39 -20.94 -14.70
C GLY A 138 15.76 -21.43 -13.30
N CYS A 139 15.10 -20.93 -12.25
CA CYS A 139 15.25 -21.42 -10.88
C CYS A 139 14.36 -22.64 -10.60
N LEU A 140 13.18 -22.72 -11.21
CA LEU A 140 12.30 -23.89 -11.15
C LEU A 140 12.87 -25.08 -11.92
N ALA A 141 13.71 -24.82 -12.92
CA ALA A 141 14.48 -25.83 -13.65
C ALA A 141 15.55 -26.51 -12.80
N SER A 142 16.13 -25.75 -11.87
CA SER A 142 17.29 -26.13 -11.05
C SER A 142 17.03 -25.78 -9.56
N PRO A 143 15.99 -26.34 -8.94
CA PRO A 143 15.53 -25.92 -7.61
C PRO A 143 16.55 -26.17 -6.48
N ALA A 144 17.53 -27.05 -6.72
CA ALA A 144 18.61 -27.33 -5.77
C ALA A 144 19.57 -26.14 -5.55
N ASP A 145 19.59 -25.17 -6.48
CA ASP A 145 20.48 -24.01 -6.43
C ASP A 145 19.83 -22.77 -5.80
N VAL A 146 18.57 -22.87 -5.40
CA VAL A 146 17.82 -21.78 -4.78
C VAL A 146 18.27 -21.61 -3.32
N PRO A 147 18.63 -20.39 -2.87
CA PRO A 147 19.08 -20.15 -1.50
C PRO A 147 17.90 -20.10 -0.51
N ILE A 148 17.43 -21.29 -0.09
CA ILE A 148 16.23 -21.47 0.76
C ILE A 148 16.26 -20.62 2.04
N ASN A 149 17.42 -20.46 2.67
CA ASN A 149 17.55 -19.72 3.92
C ASN A 149 17.22 -18.23 3.78
N ASP A 150 17.49 -17.65 2.61
CA ASP A 150 17.24 -16.21 2.35
C ASP A 150 15.77 -15.95 2.02
N ILE A 151 15.06 -16.96 1.49
CA ILE A 151 13.66 -16.85 1.04
C ILE A 151 12.66 -17.46 2.02
N LYS A 152 13.12 -18.07 3.10
CA LYS A 152 12.26 -18.70 4.10
C LYS A 152 11.28 -17.66 4.66
N SER A 153 10.03 -18.08 4.87
CA SER A 153 8.97 -17.23 5.43
C SER A 153 8.60 -16.02 4.55
N ALA A 154 8.76 -16.12 3.23
CA ALA A 154 8.20 -15.15 2.30
C ALA A 154 6.67 -15.01 2.48
N ASP A 155 6.18 -13.78 2.52
CA ASP A 155 4.74 -13.48 2.53
C ASP A 155 4.11 -13.79 1.19
N LEU A 156 4.84 -13.54 0.10
CA LEU A 156 4.47 -13.92 -1.25
C LEU A 156 5.67 -14.54 -1.97
N LEU A 157 5.43 -15.67 -2.61
CA LEU A 157 6.32 -16.25 -3.59
C LEU A 157 5.65 -16.26 -4.97
N VAL A 158 6.21 -15.53 -5.92
CA VAL A 158 5.76 -15.51 -7.32
C VAL A 158 6.56 -16.53 -8.10
N LEU A 159 5.89 -17.55 -8.63
CA LEU A 159 6.49 -18.57 -9.49
C LEU A 159 6.18 -18.22 -10.93
N SER A 160 7.19 -17.85 -11.72
CA SER A 160 7.00 -17.49 -13.12
C SER A 160 7.52 -18.61 -14.03
N THR A 161 6.63 -19.27 -14.75
CA THR A 161 6.99 -20.33 -15.71
C THR A 161 6.03 -20.35 -16.89
N ASP A 162 6.58 -20.50 -18.09
CA ASP A 162 5.84 -20.77 -19.33
C ASP A 162 5.53 -22.27 -19.51
N ASN A 163 6.11 -23.12 -18.66
CA ASN A 163 5.91 -24.56 -18.63
C ASN A 163 5.21 -24.97 -17.31
N PRO A 164 3.86 -25.08 -17.30
CA PRO A 164 3.11 -25.46 -16.11
C PRO A 164 3.53 -26.79 -15.48
N TRP A 165 4.04 -27.73 -16.28
CA TRP A 165 4.45 -29.06 -15.81
C TRP A 165 5.65 -29.01 -14.85
N ARG A 166 6.41 -27.91 -14.83
CA ARG A 166 7.46 -27.65 -13.81
C ARG A 166 6.94 -27.82 -12.39
N LEU A 167 5.69 -27.44 -12.14
CA LEU A 167 5.08 -27.52 -10.82
C LEU A 167 4.81 -28.97 -10.36
N THR A 168 4.87 -29.93 -11.27
CA THR A 168 4.72 -31.36 -10.95
C THR A 168 6.04 -32.03 -10.57
N ASP A 169 7.18 -31.34 -10.75
CA ASP A 169 8.50 -31.85 -10.37
C ASP A 169 8.59 -32.03 -8.83
N PRO A 170 8.88 -33.25 -8.33
CA PRO A 170 9.04 -33.51 -6.90
C PRO A 170 10.05 -32.60 -6.20
N ARG A 171 11.08 -32.13 -6.92
CA ARG A 171 12.10 -31.21 -6.41
C ARG A 171 11.56 -29.81 -6.21
N VAL A 172 10.71 -29.32 -7.12
CA VAL A 172 9.99 -28.04 -6.95
C VAL A 172 9.02 -28.15 -5.78
N ILE A 173 8.25 -29.25 -5.68
CA ILE A 173 7.35 -29.49 -4.54
C ILE A 173 8.12 -29.50 -3.21
N ALA A 174 9.28 -30.16 -3.16
CA ALA A 174 10.13 -30.18 -1.96
C ALA A 174 10.70 -28.79 -1.61
N LEU A 175 11.09 -28.01 -2.61
CA LEU A 175 11.52 -26.62 -2.44
C LEU A 175 10.40 -25.78 -1.82
N MET A 176 9.18 -25.85 -2.36
CA MET A 176 8.04 -25.08 -1.85
C MET A 176 7.68 -25.45 -0.41
N LYS A 177 7.70 -26.74 -0.07
CA LYS A 177 7.50 -27.21 1.31
C LYS A 177 8.57 -26.69 2.27
N SER A 178 9.80 -26.54 1.79
CA SER A 178 10.92 -26.05 2.60
C SER A 178 10.85 -24.53 2.83
N ILE A 179 10.41 -23.77 1.82
CA ILE A 179 10.18 -22.33 1.93
C ILE A 179 8.96 -22.05 2.83
N ALA A 180 7.91 -22.84 2.65
CA ALA A 180 6.60 -22.69 3.29
C ALA A 180 6.05 -21.26 3.19
N PRO A 181 5.91 -20.70 1.98
CA PRO A 181 5.42 -19.33 1.80
C PRO A 181 3.96 -19.22 2.23
N ARG A 182 3.54 -18.02 2.64
CA ARG A 182 2.14 -17.76 2.97
C ARG A 182 1.26 -17.78 1.72
N LEU A 183 1.67 -17.07 0.68
CA LEU A 183 1.02 -17.05 -0.62
C LEU A 183 1.97 -17.56 -1.70
N VAL A 184 1.45 -18.34 -2.63
CA VAL A 184 2.11 -18.65 -3.89
C VAL A 184 1.27 -18.08 -5.02
N LEU A 185 1.83 -17.13 -5.77
CA LEU A 185 1.23 -16.62 -7.00
C LEU A 185 1.85 -17.36 -8.18
N LEU A 186 1.03 -18.06 -8.96
CA LEU A 186 1.45 -18.67 -10.21
C LEU A 186 1.31 -17.64 -11.34
N ASN A 187 2.45 -17.13 -11.81
CA ASN A 187 2.52 -16.15 -12.88
C ASN A 187 2.64 -16.85 -14.24
N GLN A 188 1.99 -16.30 -15.28
CA GLN A 188 1.78 -16.93 -16.59
C GLN A 188 0.88 -18.18 -16.53
N PHE A 189 -0.07 -18.18 -15.59
CA PHE A 189 -1.14 -19.17 -15.48
C PHE A 189 -2.49 -18.50 -15.74
N GLY A 190 -3.41 -19.25 -16.32
CA GLY A 190 -4.81 -18.86 -16.49
C GLY A 190 -5.75 -20.02 -16.18
N ALA A 191 -7.04 -19.80 -16.44
CA ALA A 191 -8.10 -20.77 -16.15
C ALA A 191 -7.87 -22.16 -16.79
N SER A 192 -7.21 -22.23 -17.95
CA SER A 192 -6.92 -23.48 -18.65
C SER A 192 -5.91 -24.39 -17.93
N GLN A 193 -5.15 -23.86 -16.96
CA GLN A 193 -4.14 -24.61 -16.21
C GLN A 193 -4.55 -24.84 -14.75
N LEU A 194 -5.83 -24.60 -14.41
CA LEU A 194 -6.33 -24.70 -13.04
C LEU A 194 -6.11 -26.10 -12.43
N GLU A 195 -6.33 -27.17 -13.21
CA GLU A 195 -6.11 -28.55 -12.73
C GLU A 195 -4.66 -28.78 -12.28
N ILE A 196 -3.68 -28.22 -13.00
CA ILE A 196 -2.26 -28.31 -12.65
C ILE A 196 -1.98 -27.51 -11.38
N ALA A 197 -2.55 -26.29 -11.27
CA ALA A 197 -2.43 -25.46 -10.08
C ALA A 197 -3.01 -26.15 -8.83
N GLU A 198 -4.15 -26.81 -8.96
CA GLU A 198 -4.80 -27.56 -7.87
C GLU A 198 -3.97 -28.77 -7.44
N ALA A 199 -3.47 -29.55 -8.40
CA ALA A 199 -2.59 -30.68 -8.13
C ALA A 199 -1.30 -30.22 -7.42
N PHE A 200 -0.72 -29.09 -7.84
CA PHE A 200 0.43 -28.48 -7.19
C PHE A 200 0.10 -28.03 -5.76
N GLY A 201 -0.99 -27.28 -5.57
CA GLY A 201 -1.45 -26.83 -4.24
C GLY A 201 -1.61 -27.99 -3.26
N LYS A 202 -2.27 -29.07 -3.68
CA LYS A 202 -2.40 -30.30 -2.89
C LYS A 202 -1.03 -30.91 -2.57
N SER A 203 -0.12 -30.93 -3.54
CA SER A 203 1.20 -31.53 -3.39
C SER A 203 2.09 -30.79 -2.40
N ILE A 204 1.97 -29.46 -2.31
CA ILE A 204 2.69 -28.62 -1.33
C ILE A 204 1.99 -28.54 0.04
N GLY A 205 0.78 -29.11 0.16
CA GLY A 205 0.02 -29.13 1.41
C GLY A 205 -0.84 -27.89 1.66
N ALA A 206 -1.16 -27.13 0.60
CA ALA A 206 -2.21 -26.12 0.67
C ALA A 206 -3.55 -26.79 1.03
N LYS A 207 -4.27 -26.25 2.01
CA LYS A 207 -5.56 -26.81 2.44
C LYS A 207 -6.76 -26.16 1.77
N GLU A 208 -6.58 -24.92 1.35
CA GLU A 208 -7.60 -24.16 0.63
C GLU A 208 -7.52 -24.47 -0.86
N ALA A 209 -8.65 -24.35 -1.55
CA ALA A 209 -8.69 -24.45 -3.00
C ALA A 209 -7.85 -23.33 -3.62
N VAL A 210 -7.35 -23.57 -4.84
CA VAL A 210 -6.66 -22.54 -5.62
C VAL A 210 -7.63 -21.38 -5.82
N THR A 211 -7.19 -20.17 -5.51
CA THR A 211 -7.96 -18.96 -5.76
C THR A 211 -7.67 -18.50 -7.18
N LEU A 212 -8.67 -18.61 -8.06
CA LEU A 212 -8.65 -18.00 -9.38
C LEU A 212 -9.26 -16.60 -9.28
N VAL A 213 -8.52 -15.61 -9.76
CA VAL A 213 -8.96 -14.21 -9.84
C VAL A 213 -8.98 -13.82 -11.32
N ASP A 214 -10.11 -13.31 -11.79
CA ASP A 214 -10.38 -12.94 -13.19
C ASP A 214 -9.82 -11.56 -13.58
N HIS A 215 -8.93 -11.02 -12.76
CA HIS A 215 -8.20 -9.80 -13.01
C HIS A 215 -6.78 -9.86 -12.44
N ASN A 216 -5.94 -8.95 -12.89
CA ASN A 216 -4.51 -9.02 -12.65
C ASN A 216 -3.99 -8.45 -11.33
N THR A 217 -4.79 -8.34 -10.27
CA THR A 217 -4.36 -7.62 -9.05
C THR A 217 -4.59 -8.45 -7.79
N LEU A 218 -3.56 -8.55 -6.96
CA LEU A 218 -3.57 -9.20 -5.65
C LEU A 218 -3.11 -8.23 -4.56
N ALA A 219 -3.89 -8.12 -3.49
CA ALA A 219 -3.47 -7.41 -2.29
C ALA A 219 -2.59 -8.29 -1.41
N VAL A 220 -1.43 -7.80 -0.99
CA VAL A 220 -0.49 -8.50 -0.11
C VAL A 220 -0.05 -7.56 0.99
N SER A 221 -0.08 -8.04 2.23
CA SER A 221 0.52 -7.36 3.38
C SER A 221 1.28 -8.36 4.23
N GLN A 222 2.08 -7.83 5.15
CA GLN A 222 2.67 -8.60 6.23
C GLN A 222 1.56 -9.18 7.11
N SER A 223 1.66 -10.47 7.43
CA SER A 223 0.68 -11.07 8.33
C SER A 223 1.08 -10.93 9.81
N ARG A 224 0.11 -10.49 10.62
CA ARG A 224 0.24 -10.39 12.09
C ARG A 224 -0.17 -11.68 12.83
N LYS A 225 -0.43 -12.82 12.16
CA LYS A 225 -0.86 -14.09 12.82
C LYS A 225 -0.05 -15.35 12.41
N PRO A 226 0.31 -16.25 13.36
CA PRO A 226 1.29 -17.33 13.16
C PRO A 226 0.68 -18.72 12.85
N LYS A 227 -0.31 -18.82 11.94
CA LYS A 227 -0.76 -20.13 11.43
C LYS A 227 -0.88 -20.08 9.90
N TYR A 228 0.26 -19.94 9.23
CA TYR A 228 0.31 -19.95 7.78
C TYR A 228 -0.02 -21.33 7.25
N GLN A 229 -1.15 -21.42 6.55
CA GLN A 229 -1.35 -22.43 5.53
C GLN A 229 -1.08 -21.75 4.21
N THR A 230 -0.26 -22.37 3.37
CA THR A 230 0.03 -21.85 2.03
C THR A 230 -1.25 -21.80 1.22
N GLN A 231 -1.54 -20.64 0.63
CA GLN A 231 -2.60 -20.47 -0.36
C GLN A 231 -1.97 -20.30 -1.74
N VAL A 232 -2.57 -20.94 -2.75
CA VAL A 232 -2.15 -20.81 -4.14
C VAL A 232 -3.14 -19.91 -4.87
N VAL A 233 -2.62 -18.92 -5.59
CA VAL A 233 -3.39 -17.91 -6.31
C VAL A 233 -2.96 -17.93 -7.78
N VAL A 234 -3.96 -17.84 -8.66
CA VAL A 234 -3.78 -17.61 -10.11
C VAL A 234 -4.54 -16.32 -10.44
N LEU A 235 -3.87 -15.38 -11.09
CA LEU A 235 -4.47 -14.13 -11.57
C LEU A 235 -4.53 -14.17 -13.11
N ASP A 236 -5.56 -13.58 -13.68
CA ASP A 236 -5.54 -13.17 -15.09
C ASP A 236 -4.40 -12.14 -15.33
N ASP A 237 -3.98 -11.92 -16.56
CA ASP A 237 -3.02 -10.87 -16.92
C ASP A 237 -3.72 -9.57 -17.38
N SER A 238 -5.05 -9.60 -17.49
CA SER A 238 -5.88 -8.46 -17.86
C SER A 238 -6.20 -7.54 -16.68
N PRO A 239 -6.01 -6.22 -16.81
CA PRO A 239 -6.44 -5.26 -15.80
C PRO A 239 -7.94 -5.29 -15.58
N TRP A 240 -8.36 -5.27 -14.31
CA TRP A 240 -9.75 -5.11 -13.94
C TRP A 240 -10.35 -3.84 -14.56
N GLN A 241 -11.52 -3.97 -15.17
CA GLN A 241 -12.25 -2.86 -15.76
C GLN A 241 -13.36 -2.42 -14.81
N MET A 242 -13.28 -1.18 -14.34
CA MET A 242 -14.28 -0.62 -13.46
C MET A 242 -15.62 -0.45 -14.20
N PRO A 243 -16.76 -0.95 -13.68
CA PRO A 243 -18.06 -0.75 -14.28
C PRO A 243 -18.40 0.74 -14.48
N ASP A 244 -19.03 1.10 -15.61
CA ASP A 244 -19.23 2.49 -16.05
C ASP A 244 -19.83 3.43 -14.98
N GLU A 245 -20.83 2.95 -14.24
CA GLU A 245 -21.46 3.74 -13.19
C GLU A 245 -20.49 4.02 -12.03
N LEU A 246 -19.74 2.99 -11.60
CA LEU A 246 -18.73 3.13 -10.57
C LEU A 246 -17.59 4.03 -11.05
N ALA A 247 -17.16 3.88 -12.31
CA ALA A 247 -16.15 4.72 -12.96
C ALA A 247 -16.55 6.20 -12.99
N THR A 248 -17.83 6.49 -13.26
CA THR A 248 -18.38 7.85 -13.22
C THR A 248 -18.29 8.46 -11.82
N LEU A 249 -18.61 7.68 -10.78
CA LEU A 249 -18.55 8.14 -9.38
C LEU A 249 -17.10 8.38 -8.93
N PHE A 250 -16.20 7.44 -9.23
CA PHE A 250 -14.77 7.57 -8.96
C PHE A 250 -14.18 8.81 -9.64
N THR A 251 -14.47 9.03 -10.92
CA THR A 251 -13.96 10.17 -11.69
C THR A 251 -14.35 11.51 -11.04
N LYS A 252 -15.56 11.64 -10.51
CA LYS A 252 -16.00 12.86 -9.80
C LYS A 252 -15.25 13.08 -8.49
N MET A 253 -15.09 12.03 -7.70
CA MET A 253 -14.32 12.07 -6.45
C MET A 253 -12.85 12.40 -6.71
N GLU A 254 -12.20 11.68 -7.63
CA GLU A 254 -10.80 11.87 -8.02
C GLU A 254 -10.54 13.26 -8.58
N LYS A 255 -11.48 13.80 -9.37
CA LYS A 255 -11.40 15.19 -9.85
C LYS A 255 -11.38 16.19 -8.69
N SER A 256 -12.25 16.00 -7.69
CA SER A 256 -12.31 16.90 -6.53
C SER A 256 -11.07 16.78 -5.65
N ASN A 257 -10.56 15.56 -5.49
CA ASN A 257 -9.27 15.28 -4.84
C ASN A 257 -8.12 16.00 -5.58
N MET A 258 -7.99 15.83 -6.91
CA MET A 258 -6.98 16.51 -7.73
C MET A 258 -7.10 18.04 -7.68
N ASP A 259 -8.30 18.59 -7.71
CA ASP A 259 -8.50 20.04 -7.61
C ASP A 259 -8.08 20.57 -6.23
N SER A 260 -8.26 19.77 -5.17
CA SER A 260 -7.73 20.05 -3.83
C SER A 260 -6.20 20.04 -3.83
N GLN A 261 -5.58 18.99 -4.39
CA GLN A 261 -4.11 18.89 -4.51
C GLN A 261 -3.50 20.14 -5.16
N LYS A 262 -4.10 20.68 -6.23
CA LYS A 262 -3.61 21.90 -6.91
C LYS A 262 -3.60 23.13 -6.01
N VAL A 263 -4.53 23.23 -5.05
CA VAL A 263 -4.56 24.32 -4.08
C VAL A 263 -3.49 24.12 -3.03
N PHE A 264 -3.45 22.93 -2.40
CA PHE A 264 -2.51 22.64 -1.32
C PHE A 264 -1.06 22.62 -1.80
N ALA A 265 -0.77 22.15 -3.02
CA ALA A 265 0.58 22.08 -3.61
C ALA A 265 1.35 23.40 -3.64
N LYS A 266 0.65 24.54 -3.50
CA LYS A 266 1.24 25.89 -3.54
C LYS A 266 1.63 26.42 -2.16
N LEU A 267 1.21 25.75 -1.10
CA LEU A 267 1.35 26.26 0.26
C LEU A 267 2.73 25.95 0.84
N SER A 268 3.33 26.93 1.51
CA SER A 268 4.54 26.71 2.32
C SER A 268 4.19 25.95 3.61
N PRO A 269 5.19 25.34 4.30
CA PRO A 269 4.96 24.78 5.63
C PRO A 269 4.37 25.80 6.61
N GLN A 270 4.78 27.06 6.55
CA GLN A 270 4.23 28.12 7.42
C GLN A 270 2.74 28.36 7.14
N GLN A 271 2.34 28.42 5.88
CA GLN A 271 0.93 28.57 5.48
C GLN A 271 0.10 27.34 5.84
N LEU A 272 0.64 26.13 5.68
CA LEU A 272 -0.04 24.90 6.07
C LEU A 272 -0.33 24.86 7.58
N ASN A 273 0.64 25.29 8.38
CA ASN A 273 0.54 25.32 9.84
C ASN A 273 -0.10 26.60 10.40
N PHE A 274 -0.55 27.51 9.54
CA PHE A 274 -1.22 28.75 9.95
C PHE A 274 -2.44 28.44 10.80
N ARG A 275 -2.53 29.08 11.97
CA ARG A 275 -3.63 28.99 12.93
C ARG A 275 -4.50 30.24 12.80
N PRO A 276 -5.65 30.18 12.11
CA PRO A 276 -6.49 31.34 11.87
C PRO A 276 -7.02 31.94 13.18
N GLY A 277 -6.96 33.27 13.33
CA GLY A 277 -7.51 33.97 14.51
C GLY A 277 -9.02 33.80 14.70
N ASN A 278 -9.75 33.38 13.66
CA ASN A 278 -11.19 33.10 13.72
C ASN A 278 -11.56 31.72 14.29
N GLY A 279 -10.57 30.93 14.75
CA GLY A 279 -10.78 29.62 15.37
C GLY A 279 -11.09 28.47 14.41
N THR A 280 -11.04 28.70 13.09
CA THR A 280 -11.19 27.61 12.10
C THR A 280 -9.95 26.71 12.05
N HIS A 281 -10.12 25.47 11.57
CA HIS A 281 -9.01 24.51 11.41
C HIS A 281 -7.91 25.03 10.49
N THR A 282 -6.65 24.67 10.76
CA THR A 282 -5.50 25.02 9.90
C THR A 282 -5.65 24.44 8.50
N PRO A 283 -4.98 25.00 7.47
CA PRO A 283 -4.92 24.35 6.17
C PRO A 283 -4.41 22.91 6.25
N ARG A 284 -3.36 22.63 7.04
CA ARG A 284 -2.83 21.26 7.21
C ARG A 284 -3.87 20.30 7.78
N TRP A 285 -4.62 20.72 8.80
CA TRP A 285 -5.70 19.89 9.33
C TRP A 285 -6.73 19.54 8.24
N ASN A 286 -7.07 20.49 7.36
CA ASN A 286 -8.03 20.24 6.29
C ASN A 286 -7.53 19.17 5.31
N THR A 287 -6.25 19.22 4.89
CA THR A 287 -5.68 18.19 4.00
C THR A 287 -5.56 16.83 4.68
N GLU A 288 -5.01 16.76 5.90
CA GLU A 288 -4.90 15.53 6.68
C GLU A 288 -6.29 14.92 6.97
N HIS A 289 -7.30 15.74 7.25
CA HIS A 289 -8.66 15.29 7.50
C HIS A 289 -9.32 14.69 6.26
N MET A 290 -9.22 15.38 5.12
CA MET A 290 -9.81 14.89 3.87
C MET A 290 -9.22 13.54 3.45
N MET A 291 -7.89 13.43 3.44
CA MET A 291 -7.21 12.20 3.09
C MET A 291 -7.47 11.10 4.13
N GLY A 292 -7.49 11.44 5.43
CA GLY A 292 -7.68 10.48 6.51
C GLY A 292 -9.08 9.87 6.51
N ARG A 293 -10.12 10.66 6.15
CA ARG A 293 -11.49 10.17 6.01
C ARG A 293 -11.65 9.24 4.82
N GLN A 294 -11.07 9.60 3.67
CA GLN A 294 -11.11 8.73 2.49
C GLN A 294 -10.42 7.40 2.78
N LEU A 295 -9.19 7.44 3.31
CA LEU A 295 -8.40 6.24 3.61
C LEU A 295 -9.14 5.31 4.58
N LEU A 296 -9.70 5.86 5.67
CA LEU A 296 -10.45 5.07 6.66
C LEU A 296 -11.68 4.41 6.06
N PHE A 297 -12.54 5.17 5.37
CA PHE A 297 -13.80 4.61 4.90
C PHE A 297 -13.61 3.54 3.81
N PHE A 298 -12.66 3.73 2.89
CA PHE A 298 -12.39 2.72 1.88
C PHE A 298 -11.64 1.51 2.43
N SER A 299 -10.64 1.71 3.30
CA SER A 299 -9.93 0.58 3.92
C SER A 299 -10.83 -0.29 4.79
N GLN A 300 -11.86 0.26 5.44
CA GLN A 300 -12.89 -0.53 6.14
C GLN A 300 -13.66 -1.47 5.22
N ILE A 301 -14.08 -0.96 4.05
CA ILE A 301 -14.80 -1.77 3.05
C ILE A 301 -13.87 -2.83 2.48
N TYR A 302 -12.66 -2.45 2.08
CA TYR A 302 -11.69 -3.37 1.51
C TYR A 302 -11.24 -4.44 2.50
N HIS A 303 -11.02 -4.10 3.77
CA HIS A 303 -10.70 -5.07 4.81
C HIS A 303 -11.81 -6.11 5.01
N ALA A 304 -13.07 -5.68 4.95
CA ALA A 304 -14.21 -6.58 5.10
C ALA A 304 -14.32 -7.60 3.96
N GLN A 305 -13.82 -7.27 2.76
CA GLN A 305 -13.77 -8.17 1.61
C GLN A 305 -12.48 -8.98 1.57
N ASN A 306 -11.36 -8.34 1.88
CA ASN A 306 -10.02 -8.92 1.86
C ASN A 306 -9.22 -8.43 3.07
N PRO A 307 -9.10 -9.26 4.12
CA PRO A 307 -8.37 -8.91 5.34
C PRO A 307 -6.87 -8.67 5.16
N ALA A 308 -6.29 -8.97 3.98
CA ALA A 308 -4.92 -8.56 3.64
C ALA A 308 -4.79 -7.04 3.55
N ILE A 309 -5.87 -6.30 3.35
CA ILE A 309 -5.87 -4.84 3.45
C ILE A 309 -6.24 -4.48 4.89
N PRO A 310 -5.34 -3.85 5.67
CA PRO A 310 -5.67 -3.40 7.03
C PRO A 310 -6.67 -2.25 6.99
N VAL A 311 -7.44 -2.09 8.08
CA VAL A 311 -8.17 -0.83 8.33
C VAL A 311 -7.15 0.23 8.73
N MET A 312 -7.11 1.34 7.99
CA MET A 312 -6.12 2.39 8.15
C MET A 312 -6.79 3.70 8.59
N ASP A 313 -6.42 4.20 9.77
CA ASP A 313 -6.94 5.46 10.30
C ASP A 313 -5.82 6.49 10.47
N LEU A 314 -5.77 7.45 9.56
CA LEU A 314 -4.86 8.60 9.61
C LEU A 314 -5.61 9.90 9.92
N ASN A 315 -6.80 9.83 10.51
CA ASN A 315 -7.57 11.03 10.82
C ASN A 315 -6.87 11.86 11.91
N PRO A 316 -6.69 13.18 11.71
CA PRO A 316 -6.24 14.06 12.77
C PRO A 316 -7.32 14.17 13.86
N LYS A 317 -6.90 14.53 15.08
CA LYS A 317 -7.84 14.88 16.15
C LYS A 317 -8.76 16.03 15.70
N GLN A 318 -10.03 15.98 16.11
CA GLN A 318 -11.08 16.86 15.57
C GLN A 318 -10.98 18.32 16.04
N MET A 319 -10.48 18.58 17.25
CA MET A 319 -10.52 19.91 17.86
C MET A 319 -9.27 20.73 17.52
N PRO A 320 -9.40 21.99 17.05
CA PRO A 320 -8.25 22.83 16.70
C PRO A 320 -7.21 23.02 17.82
N PRO A 321 -7.58 23.17 19.12
CA PRO A 321 -6.61 23.26 20.21
C PRO A 321 -5.78 21.97 20.41
N ASP A 322 -6.37 20.81 20.10
CA ASP A 322 -5.76 19.49 20.31
C ASP A 322 -5.05 18.96 19.06
N TYR A 323 -5.08 19.73 17.97
CA TYR A 323 -4.48 19.34 16.70
C TYR A 323 -2.96 19.49 16.74
N VAL A 324 -2.30 18.37 16.46
CA VAL A 324 -0.86 18.29 16.20
C VAL A 324 -0.69 17.74 14.79
N ALA A 325 -0.01 18.49 13.94
CA ALA A 325 0.35 18.07 12.59
C ALA A 325 1.15 16.77 12.64
N ALA A 326 0.81 15.81 11.78
CA ALA A 326 1.59 14.59 11.65
C ALA A 326 2.99 14.88 11.09
N HIS A 327 3.06 15.84 10.16
CA HIS A 327 4.28 16.25 9.47
C HIS A 327 4.37 17.78 9.35
N PRO A 328 4.70 18.51 10.43
CA PRO A 328 4.71 19.97 10.40
C PRO A 328 5.71 20.57 9.40
N ASP A 329 6.73 19.81 8.99
CA ASP A 329 7.80 20.20 8.07
C ASP A 329 7.47 19.95 6.58
N TRP A 330 6.39 19.21 6.29
CA TRP A 330 5.98 18.95 4.91
C TRP A 330 5.48 20.22 4.22
N ASP A 331 5.91 20.43 2.99
CA ASP A 331 5.36 21.48 2.14
C ASP A 331 4.03 21.05 1.50
N GLY A 332 3.39 22.00 0.81
CA GLY A 332 2.15 21.76 0.10
C GLY A 332 2.21 20.62 -0.91
N ARG A 333 3.36 20.42 -1.56
CA ARG A 333 3.53 19.38 -2.58
C ARG A 333 3.56 18.00 -1.95
N GLU A 334 4.19 17.85 -0.79
CA GLU A 334 4.16 16.59 -0.06
C GLU A 334 2.76 16.25 0.48
N GLU A 335 2.04 17.23 1.03
CA GLU A 335 0.63 17.06 1.44
C GLU A 335 -0.29 16.67 0.25
N ALA A 336 -0.12 17.35 -0.88
CA ALA A 336 -0.82 17.02 -2.12
C ALA A 336 -0.49 15.60 -2.61
N ARG A 337 0.78 15.20 -2.55
CA ARG A 337 1.23 13.84 -2.90
C ARG A 337 0.64 12.80 -1.95
N GLN A 338 0.54 13.09 -0.67
CA GLN A 338 -0.10 12.19 0.29
C GLN A 338 -1.60 12.02 0.01
N THR A 339 -2.27 13.11 -0.36
CA THR A 339 -3.66 13.09 -0.81
C THR A 339 -3.84 12.28 -2.10
N GLN A 340 -2.89 12.40 -3.04
CA GLN A 340 -2.84 11.59 -4.26
C GLN A 340 -2.70 10.11 -3.94
N ARG A 341 -1.76 9.72 -3.07
CA ARG A 341 -1.55 8.32 -2.65
C ARG A 341 -2.81 7.67 -2.11
N VAL A 342 -3.60 8.39 -1.30
CA VAL A 342 -4.88 7.88 -0.80
C VAL A 342 -5.89 7.68 -1.93
N SER A 343 -5.92 8.59 -2.90
CA SER A 343 -6.76 8.43 -4.11
C SER A 343 -6.31 7.22 -4.93
N GLU A 344 -5.01 7.04 -5.12
CA GLU A 344 -4.43 5.90 -5.84
C GLU A 344 -4.68 4.58 -5.11
N PHE A 345 -4.54 4.53 -3.79
CA PHE A 345 -4.95 3.38 -2.97
C PHE A 345 -6.42 3.02 -3.20
N THR A 346 -7.30 4.03 -3.17
CA THR A 346 -8.74 3.84 -3.39
C THR A 346 -9.02 3.28 -4.78
N ARG A 347 -8.33 3.79 -5.82
CA ARG A 347 -8.46 3.30 -7.21
C ARG A 347 -7.89 1.88 -7.37
N ARG A 348 -6.71 1.63 -6.81
CA ARG A 348 -5.93 0.39 -6.93
C ARG A 348 -6.70 -0.83 -6.43
N PHE A 349 -7.49 -0.68 -5.36
CA PHE A 349 -8.27 -1.77 -4.77
C PHE A 349 -9.77 -1.67 -5.05
N ALA A 350 -10.19 -0.83 -6.01
CA ALA A 350 -11.59 -0.63 -6.34
C ALA A 350 -12.28 -1.89 -6.89
N TYR A 351 -11.53 -2.88 -7.38
CA TYR A 351 -12.05 -4.20 -7.76
C TYR A 351 -12.79 -4.90 -6.60
N LEU A 352 -12.45 -4.59 -5.34
CA LEU A 352 -13.16 -5.12 -4.16
C LEU A 352 -14.56 -4.52 -3.97
N LEU A 353 -14.97 -3.56 -4.81
CA LEU A 353 -16.33 -3.05 -4.87
C LEU A 353 -17.17 -3.75 -5.94
N GLU A 354 -16.56 -4.62 -6.75
CA GLU A 354 -17.27 -5.39 -7.76
C GLU A 354 -18.33 -6.31 -7.12
N GLY A 355 -19.47 -6.43 -7.81
CA GLY A 355 -20.61 -7.21 -7.33
C GLY A 355 -21.40 -6.58 -6.17
N LEU A 356 -20.93 -5.48 -5.56
CA LEU A 356 -21.67 -4.80 -4.51
C LEU A 356 -22.83 -3.97 -5.09
N ASN A 357 -23.98 -4.04 -4.42
CA ASN A 357 -25.07 -3.12 -4.70
C ASN A 357 -24.67 -1.71 -4.23
N LEU A 358 -24.59 -0.76 -5.17
CA LEU A 358 -24.14 0.62 -4.90
C LEU A 358 -25.08 1.40 -3.98
N ASP A 359 -26.31 0.93 -3.80
CA ASP A 359 -27.38 1.56 -3.03
C ASP A 359 -27.68 0.84 -1.70
N GLU A 360 -26.94 -0.24 -1.40
CA GLU A 360 -26.94 -0.91 -0.10
C GLU A 360 -25.68 -0.58 0.70
N LYS A 361 -25.72 -0.80 2.01
CA LYS A 361 -24.54 -0.55 2.86
C LYS A 361 -23.42 -1.51 2.48
N ALA A 362 -22.24 -0.96 2.21
CA ALA A 362 -21.06 -1.77 1.95
C ALA A 362 -20.62 -2.52 3.22
N PRO A 363 -20.06 -3.74 3.10
CA PRO A 363 -19.50 -4.45 4.24
C PRO A 363 -18.47 -3.61 5.01
N GLY A 364 -18.46 -3.72 6.33
CA GLY A 364 -17.57 -2.94 7.19
C GLY A 364 -17.86 -1.44 7.27
N SER A 365 -18.90 -0.94 6.56
CA SER A 365 -19.21 0.48 6.47
C SER A 365 -20.68 0.79 6.77
N ARG A 366 -20.92 2.01 7.25
CA ARG A 366 -22.28 2.56 7.40
C ARG A 366 -22.81 3.18 6.12
N TRP A 367 -21.95 3.38 5.12
CA TRP A 367 -22.26 4.07 3.87
C TRP A 367 -22.62 3.08 2.78
N THR A 368 -23.48 3.51 1.86
CA THR A 368 -23.58 2.86 0.54
C THR A 368 -22.40 3.32 -0.32
N PRO A 369 -21.88 2.49 -1.26
CA PRO A 369 -20.79 2.90 -2.15
C PRO A 369 -21.08 4.22 -2.87
N ARG A 370 -22.30 4.38 -3.43
CA ARG A 370 -22.72 5.60 -4.13
C ARG A 370 -22.65 6.83 -3.22
N ARG A 371 -23.22 6.71 -2.01
CA ARG A 371 -23.25 7.82 -1.05
C ARG A 371 -21.86 8.16 -0.53
N LEU A 372 -20.99 7.16 -0.31
CA LEU A 372 -19.62 7.39 0.13
C LEU A 372 -18.81 8.15 -0.93
N LEU A 373 -18.82 7.70 -2.18
CA LEU A 373 -18.11 8.35 -3.28
C LEU A 373 -18.59 9.80 -3.46
N LYS A 374 -19.90 10.03 -3.39
CA LYS A 374 -20.46 11.39 -3.43
C LYS A 374 -20.06 12.22 -2.21
N GLN A 375 -20.09 11.64 -1.01
CA GLN A 375 -19.66 12.31 0.20
C GLN A 375 -18.19 12.72 0.14
N MET A 376 -17.31 11.89 -0.42
CA MET A 376 -15.90 12.22 -0.60
C MET A 376 -15.70 13.34 -1.63
N GLU A 377 -16.45 13.32 -2.74
CA GLU A 377 -16.47 14.45 -3.70
C GLU A 377 -16.78 15.78 -2.99
N ASP A 378 -17.88 15.84 -2.23
CA ASP A 378 -18.31 17.07 -1.54
C ASP A 378 -17.36 17.46 -0.41
N HIS A 379 -16.81 16.48 0.31
CA HIS A 379 -15.84 16.68 1.37
C HIS A 379 -14.58 17.40 0.87
N TYR A 380 -14.02 16.94 -0.25
CA TYR A 380 -12.85 17.60 -0.86
C TYR A 380 -13.15 19.04 -1.28
N LYS A 381 -14.32 19.29 -1.88
CA LYS A 381 -14.73 20.64 -2.30
C LYS A 381 -14.89 21.59 -1.11
N GLU A 382 -15.56 21.15 -0.05
CA GLU A 382 -15.85 21.98 1.12
C GLU A 382 -14.57 22.40 1.85
N HIS A 383 -13.72 21.43 2.19
CA HIS A 383 -12.48 21.71 2.93
C HIS A 383 -11.45 22.49 2.10
N THR A 384 -11.43 22.30 0.78
CA THR A 384 -10.64 23.14 -0.12
C THR A 384 -11.16 24.56 -0.18
N ALA A 385 -12.47 24.77 -0.33
CA ALA A 385 -13.06 26.10 -0.31
C ALA A 385 -12.82 26.82 1.03
N ASN A 386 -12.90 26.10 2.14
CA ASN A 386 -12.59 26.61 3.48
C ASN A 386 -11.11 26.97 3.64
N THR A 387 -10.21 26.34 2.89
CA THR A 387 -8.79 26.69 2.87
C THR A 387 -8.56 27.93 2.02
N VAL A 388 -9.15 28.02 0.83
CA VAL A 388 -9.03 29.17 -0.06
C VAL A 388 -9.48 30.47 0.62
N LYS A 389 -10.59 30.44 1.37
CA LYS A 389 -11.07 31.60 2.15
C LYS A 389 -10.04 32.15 3.15
N LYS A 390 -9.07 31.34 3.58
CA LYS A 390 -8.04 31.78 4.52
C LYS A 390 -6.99 32.67 3.88
N PHE A 391 -6.82 32.59 2.56
CA PHE A 391 -5.83 33.37 1.84
C PHE A 391 -6.14 34.88 1.89
N ASP A 392 -7.41 35.22 2.15
CA ASP A 392 -7.89 36.60 2.29
C ASP A 392 -7.87 37.11 3.73
N LEU A 393 -7.41 36.30 4.70
CA LEU A 393 -7.35 36.73 6.10
C LEU A 393 -6.22 37.76 6.32
N PRO A 394 -6.42 38.80 7.15
CA PRO A 394 -5.41 39.83 7.37
C PRO A 394 -4.08 39.30 7.94
N ASP A 395 -4.14 38.20 8.68
CA ASP A 395 -3.02 37.52 9.32
C ASP A 395 -2.47 36.34 8.50
N TRP A 396 -2.91 36.15 7.25
CA TRP A 396 -2.42 35.09 6.37
C TRP A 396 -0.90 35.23 6.10
N PRO A 397 -0.09 34.18 6.30
CA PRO A 397 1.35 34.25 6.03
C PRO A 397 1.64 34.46 4.55
N LYS A 398 2.48 35.45 4.23
CA LYS A 398 2.95 35.69 2.87
C LYS A 398 4.00 34.63 2.50
N ASN A 399 4.05 34.25 1.22
CA ASN A 399 5.15 33.44 0.71
C ASN A 399 6.45 34.26 0.81
N GLU A 400 7.46 33.71 1.48
CA GLU A 400 8.84 34.21 1.38
C GLU A 400 9.47 33.80 0.04
#